data_AF-A0A4U2ZZ13-F1
#
_entry.id   AF-A0A4U2ZZ13-F1
#
_cell.length_a   1.000
_cell.length_b   1.000
_cell.length_c   1.000
_cell.angle_alpha   90.00
_cell.angle_beta   90.00
_cell.angle_gamma   90.00
#
_symmetry.space_group_name_H-M   'P 1'
#
loop_
_entity.id
_entity.type
_entity.pdbx_description
1 polymer ?
#
loop_
_entity_poly.entity_id
_entity_poly.type
_entity_poly.pdbx_seq_one_letter_code
_entity_poly.pdbx_strand_id
1 'polypeptide(L)' 'MWKKINKYKYHLKDLKSMIWIFSIIGLIYACEFFYGLMFHQEFHWIKLVLITIMFIGCLDIKKKIRNNDYRTD' A
#
# COMPACT_ATOMS: atom_id res chain seq x y z
N MET A 1 16.13 -0.87 20.12
CA MET A 1 15.27 -0.03 19.24
C MET A 1 14.13 -0.81 18.61
N TRP A 2 14.34 -2.06 18.17
CA TRP A 2 13.32 -2.88 17.50
C TRP A 2 12.01 -3.07 18.30
N LYS A 3 12.11 -3.29 19.62
CA LYS A 3 10.95 -3.34 20.53
C LYS A 3 10.10 -2.05 20.51
N LYS A 4 10.72 -0.89 20.27
CA LYS A 4 10.05 0.42 20.24
C LYS A 4 9.26 0.60 18.93
N ILE A 5 9.81 0.12 17.82
CA ILE A 5 9.15 0.11 16.49
C ILE A 5 7.96 -0.86 16.51
N ASN A 6 8.13 -2.05 17.09
CA ASN A 6 7.05 -3.05 17.16
C ASN A 6 5.85 -2.60 18.01
N LYS A 7 6.07 -1.74 19.01
CA LYS A 7 5.02 -1.20 19.87
C LYS A 7 4.50 0.16 19.39
N TYR A 8 5.05 0.68 18.29
CA TYR A 8 4.64 1.97 17.74
C TYR A 8 3.27 1.83 17.08
N LYS A 9 2.34 2.68 17.50
CA LYS A 9 1.01 2.82 16.88
C LYS A 9 1.00 4.11 16.07
N TYR A 10 0.66 3.98 14.78
CA TYR A 10 0.48 5.12 13.89
C TYR A 10 -0.76 5.94 14.28
N HIS A 11 -0.77 7.24 13.98
CA HIS A 11 -2.01 8.02 14.09
C HIS A 11 -2.99 7.64 12.99
N LEU A 12 -4.29 7.77 13.27
CA LEU A 12 -5.34 7.53 12.29
C LEU A 12 -5.17 8.41 11.03
N LYS A 13 -4.74 9.66 11.22
CA LYS A 13 -4.48 10.60 10.11
C LYS A 13 -3.39 10.08 9.18
N ASP A 14 -2.31 9.55 9.74
CA ASP A 14 -1.20 8.99 8.98
C ASP A 14 -1.60 7.71 8.24
N LEU A 15 -2.36 6.82 8.90
CA LEU A 15 -2.86 5.59 8.29
C LEU A 15 -3.81 5.88 7.10
N LYS A 16 -4.71 6.87 7.25
CA LYS A 16 -5.56 7.32 6.15
C LYS A 16 -4.75 7.96 5.01
N SER A 17 -3.75 8.77 5.33
CA SER A 17 -2.84 9.36 4.35
C SER A 17 -2.07 8.29 3.57
N MET A 18 -1.55 7.27 4.28
CA MET A 18 -0.87 6.13 3.67
C MET A 18 -1.79 5.38 2.71
N ILE A 19 -3.03 5.04 3.10
CA ILE A 19 -3.99 4.41 2.19
C ILE A 19 -4.23 5.25 0.96
N TRP A 20 -4.37 6.57 1.11
CA TRP A 20 -4.63 7.48 0.00
C TRP A 20 -3.45 7.49 -0.99
N ILE A 21 -2.22 7.58 -0.49
CA ILE A 21 -1.00 7.49 -1.31
C ILE A 21 -0.91 6.13 -2.01
N PHE A 22 -1.15 5.03 -1.29
CA PHE A 22 -1.17 3.68 -1.87
C PHE A 22 -2.23 3.56 -2.98
N SER A 23 -3.38 4.20 -2.82
CA SER A 23 -4.44 4.18 -3.83
C SER A 23 -4.03 4.93 -5.09
N ILE A 24 -3.39 6.09 -4.97
CA ILE A 24 -2.92 6.88 -6.13
C ILE A 24 -1.84 6.12 -6.89
N ILE A 25 -0.84 5.62 -6.17
CA ILE A 25 0.26 4.87 -6.78
C ILE A 25 -0.28 3.58 -7.41
N GLY A 26 -1.18 2.87 -6.73
CA GLY A 26 -1.85 1.68 -7.25
C GLY A 26 -2.61 1.94 -8.56
N LEU A 27 -3.30 3.08 -8.67
CA LEU A 27 -3.98 3.49 -9.91
C LEU A 27 -2.98 3.77 -11.04
N ILE A 28 -1.88 4.47 -10.77
CA ILE A 28 -0.84 4.73 -11.77
C ILE A 28 -0.26 3.42 -12.31
N TYR A 29 0.11 2.50 -11.40
CA TYR A 29 0.68 1.20 -11.78
C TYR A 29 -0.33 0.31 -12.52
N ALA A 30 -1.62 0.36 -12.14
CA ALA A 30 -2.67 -0.34 -12.87
C ALA A 30 -2.81 0.21 -14.30
N CYS A 31 -2.82 1.53 -14.47
CA CYS A 31 -2.85 2.16 -15.79
C CYS A 31 -1.63 1.77 -16.63
N GLU A 32 -0.41 1.82 -16.07
CA GLU A 32 0.80 1.36 -16.78
C GLU A 32 0.73 -0.13 -17.15
N PHE A 33 0.16 -0.96 -16.27
CA PHE A 33 -0.01 -2.38 -16.52
C PHE A 33 -0.97 -2.64 -17.69
N PHE A 34 -2.14 -2.00 -17.69
CA PHE A 34 -3.11 -2.12 -18.79
C PHE A 34 -2.56 -1.54 -20.09
N TYR A 35 -1.82 -0.43 -20.03
CA TYR A 35 -1.13 0.13 -21.19
C TYR A 35 -0.10 -0.85 -21.74
N GLY A 36 0.79 -1.39 -20.89
CA GLY A 36 1.77 -2.40 -21.30
C GLY A 36 1.14 -3.65 -21.90
N LEU A 37 0.01 -4.10 -21.34
CA LEU A 37 -0.77 -5.23 -21.87
C LEU A 37 -1.33 -4.93 -23.27
N MET A 38 -1.89 -3.72 -23.46
CA MET A 38 -2.52 -3.31 -24.73
C MET A 38 -1.50 -3.10 -25.85
N PHE A 39 -0.28 -2.65 -25.52
CA PHE A 39 0.78 -2.34 -26.49
C PHE A 39 1.83 -3.46 -26.65
N HIS A 40 1.58 -4.68 -26.13
CA HIS A 40 2.53 -5.82 -26.19
C HIS A 40 3.95 -5.47 -25.70
N GLN A 41 4.02 -4.56 -24.73
CA GLN A 41 5.29 -4.15 -24.14
C GLN A 41 5.78 -5.23 -23.19
N GLU A 42 7.10 -5.41 -23.08
CA GLU A 42 7.69 -6.47 -22.26
C GLU A 42 7.12 -6.46 -20.83
N PHE A 43 6.58 -7.61 -20.43
CA PHE A 43 5.87 -7.74 -19.17
C PHE A 43 6.88 -7.83 -18.02
N HIS A 44 7.14 -6.70 -17.36
CA HIS A 44 8.08 -6.64 -16.25
C HIS A 44 7.47 -7.23 -14.98
N TRP A 45 7.81 -8.49 -14.67
CA TRP A 45 7.46 -9.19 -13.42
C TRP A 45 7.76 -8.39 -12.15
N ILE A 46 8.78 -7.53 -12.17
CA ILE A 46 9.12 -6.62 -11.07
C ILE A 46 7.95 -5.68 -10.72
N LYS A 47 7.23 -5.15 -11.73
CA LYS A 47 6.07 -4.28 -11.50
C LYS A 47 4.93 -5.04 -10.80
N LEU A 48 4.73 -6.30 -11.15
CA LEU A 48 3.71 -7.16 -10.54
C LEU A 48 4.03 -7.46 -9.06
N VAL A 49 5.30 -7.72 -8.75
CA VAL A 49 5.76 -7.90 -7.37
C VAL A 49 5.55 -6.62 -6.55
N LEU A 50 5.86 -5.45 -7.11
CA LEU A 50 5.66 -4.16 -6.44
C LEU A 50 4.17 -3.89 -6.14
N ILE A 51 3.28 -4.13 -7.11
CA ILE A 51 1.83 -4.01 -6.91
C ILE A 51 1.35 -4.97 -5.80
N THR A 52 1.86 -6.19 -5.79
CA THR A 52 1.51 -7.19 -4.77
C THR A 52 1.91 -6.75 -3.37
N ILE A 53 3.14 -6.25 -3.19
CA ILE A 53 3.63 -5.74 -1.90
C ILE A 53 2.80 -4.53 -1.44
N MET A 54 2.48 -3.61 -2.35
CA MET A 54 1.59 -2.48 -2.05
C MET A 54 0.20 -2.94 -1.60
N PHE A 55 -0.36 -3.96 -2.25
CA PHE A 55 -1.67 -4.49 -1.91
C PHE A 55 -1.68 -5.12 -0.50
N ILE A 56 -0.64 -5.89 -0.17
CA ILE A 56 -0.45 -6.46 1.17
C ILE A 56 -0.34 -5.35 2.22
N GLY A 57 0.44 -4.30 1.95
CA GLY A 57 0.56 -3.14 2.84
C GLY A 57 -0.79 -2.43 3.07
N CYS A 58 -1.58 -2.25 2.01
CA CYS A 58 -2.90 -1.64 2.10
C CYS A 58 -3.89 -2.50 2.92
N LEU A 59 -3.85 -3.83 2.75
CA LEU A 59 -4.64 -4.76 3.55
C LEU A 59 -4.24 -4.75 5.03
N ASP A 60 -2.94 -4.66 5.34
CA ASP A 60 -2.46 -4.55 6.71
C ASP A 60 -2.95 -3.26 7.39
N ILE A 61 -2.87 -2.12 6.69
CA ILE A 61 -3.38 -0.85 7.20
C ILE A 61 -4.91 -0.92 7.40
N LYS A 62 -5.66 -1.47 6.44
CA LYS A 62 -7.11 -1.69 6.60
C LYS A 62 -7.42 -2.56 7.82
N LYS A 63 -6.64 -3.61 8.06
CA LYS A 63 -6.78 -4.49 9.23
C LYS A 63 -6.49 -3.74 10.53
N LYS A 64 -5.44 -2.90 10.57
CA LYS A 64 -5.11 -2.04 11.72
C LYS A 64 -6.23 -1.04 12.02
N ILE A 65 -6.80 -0.41 10.99
CA ILE A 65 -7.95 0.50 11.15
C ILE A 65 -9.18 -0.25 11.66
N ARG A 66 -9.52 -1.40 11.06
CA ARG A 66 -10.68 -2.19 11.49
C ARG A 66 -10.57 -2.67 12.95
N ASN A 67 -9.36 -2.97 13.40
CA ASN A 67 -9.08 -3.44 14.75
C ASN A 67 -8.86 -2.28 15.76
N ASN A 68 -9.07 -1.02 15.38
CA ASN A 68 -8.75 0.16 16.19
C ASN A 68 -7.30 0.15 16.73
N ASP A 69 -6.37 -0.46 16.01
CA ASP A 69 -4.97 -0.57 16.41
C ASP A 69 -4.16 0.64 15.93
N TYR A 70 -4.57 1.82 16.39
CA TYR A 70 -3.99 3.10 16.04
C TYR A 70 -4.13 4.12 17.19
N ARG A 71 -3.37 5.21 17.12
CA ARG A 71 -3.48 6.36 18.03
C ARG A 71 -4.53 7.35 17.53
N THR A 72 -5.32 7.88 18.46
CA THR A 72 -6.46 8.78 18.22
C THR A 72 -6.24 10.21 18.71
N ASP A 73 -5.08 10.51 19.33
CA ASP A 73 -4.66 11.86 19.73
C ASP A 73 -4.79 12.87 18.57
#